data_AF-A0A1Q7YHV8-F1
#
_entry.id   AF-A0A1Q7YHV8-F1
#
_cell.length_a   1.000
_cell.length_b   1.000
_cell.length_c   1.000
_cell.angle_alpha   90.00
_cell.angle_beta   90.00
_cell.angle_gamma   90.00
#
_symmetry.space_group_name_H-M   'P 1'
#
loop_
_entity.id
_entity.type
_entity.pdbx_description
1 polymer ?
#
loop_
_entity_poly.entity_id
_entity_poly.type
_entity_poly.pdbx_seq_one_letter_code
_entity_poly.pdbx_strand_id
1 'polypeptide(L)' 'MSTSAQNLIESFDKLPDAEKQKVASEILRRTINFDMPALSDEELVLSAEELFLELDRREAEDAQS' A
#
# COMPACT_ATOMS: atom_id res chain seq x y z
N MET A 1 -2.33 11.71 -18.22
CA MET A 1 -3.13 10.47 -18.05
C MET A 1 -4.28 10.48 -19.06
N SER A 2 -4.70 9.32 -19.57
CA SER A 2 -5.90 9.25 -20.42
C SER A 2 -7.16 9.48 -19.59
N THR A 3 -8.28 9.86 -20.23
CA THR A 3 -9.58 10.00 -19.56
C THR A 3 -9.99 8.72 -18.81
N SER A 4 -9.70 7.56 -19.38
CA SER A 4 -9.95 6.26 -18.72
C SER A 4 -9.12 6.07 -17.46
N ALA A 5 -7.85 6.49 -17.46
CA ALA A 5 -6.99 6.42 -16.28
C ALA A 5 -7.43 7.41 -15.20
N GLN A 6 -7.86 8.61 -15.59
CA GLN A 6 -8.39 9.62 -14.67
C GLN A 6 -9.65 9.11 -13.96
N ASN A 7 -10.61 8.56 -14.72
CA ASN A 7 -11.85 8.01 -14.18
C ASN A 7 -11.59 6.84 -13.20
N LEU A 8 -10.58 6.01 -13.48
CA LEU A 8 -10.20 4.92 -12.58
C LEU A 8 -9.75 5.44 -11.21
N ILE A 9 -8.91 6.49 -11.17
CA ILE A 9 -8.45 7.10 -9.92
C ILE A 9 -9.62 7.76 -9.18
N GLU A 10 -10.44 8.54 -9.89
CA GLU A 10 -11.60 9.20 -9.26
C GLU A 10 -12.63 8.21 -8.71
N SER A 11 -12.80 7.06 -9.35
CA SER A 11 -13.63 5.97 -8.83
C SER A 11 -12.99 5.31 -7.61
N PHE A 12 -11.68 5.08 -7.62
CA PHE A 12 -10.94 4.51 -6.49
C PHE A 12 -11.01 5.40 -5.24
N ASP A 13 -10.83 6.72 -5.38
CA ASP A 13 -10.83 7.67 -4.27
C ASP A 13 -12.16 7.74 -3.51
N LYS A 14 -13.26 7.41 -4.18
CA LYS A 14 -14.62 7.40 -3.63
C LYS A 14 -14.98 6.11 -2.87
N LEU A 15 -14.13 5.07 -2.94
CA LEU A 15 -14.39 3.81 -2.26
C LEU A 15 -14.23 3.93 -0.73
N PRO A 16 -14.98 3.14 0.06
CA PRO A 16 -14.67 2.94 1.48
C PRO A 16 -13.28 2.33 1.68
N ASP A 17 -12.62 2.61 2.81
CA ASP A 17 -11.24 2.17 3.06
C ASP A 17 -11.04 0.65 2.92
N ALA A 18 -12.00 -0.14 3.41
CA ALA A 18 -11.97 -1.60 3.27
C ALA A 18 -12.02 -2.08 1.81
N GLU A 19 -12.68 -1.32 0.92
CA GLU A 19 -12.72 -1.62 -0.51
C GLU A 19 -11.48 -1.09 -1.24
N LYS A 20 -10.99 0.11 -0.87
CA LYS A 20 -9.72 0.66 -1.36
C LYS A 20 -8.59 -0.34 -1.14
N GLN A 21 -8.49 -0.93 0.05
CA GLN A 21 -7.46 -1.91 0.38
C GLN A 21 -7.54 -3.14 -0.54
N LYS A 22 -8.74 -3.66 -0.80
CA LYS A 22 -8.95 -4.81 -1.69
C LYS A 22 -8.57 -4.48 -3.14
N VAL A 23 -9.02 -3.33 -3.64
CA VAL A 23 -8.73 -2.88 -5.00
C VAL A 23 -7.25 -2.61 -5.20
N ALA A 24 -6.60 -1.95 -4.24
CA ALA A 24 -5.16 -1.70 -4.27
C ALA A 24 -4.36 -3.02 -4.32
N SER A 25 -4.72 -4.00 -3.49
CA SER A 25 -4.07 -5.32 -3.50
C SER A 25 -4.18 -6.02 -4.85
N GLU A 26 -5.36 -5.97 -5.49
CA GLU A 26 -5.58 -6.59 -6.80
C GLU A 26 -4.83 -5.86 -7.92
N ILE A 27 -4.75 -4.52 -7.87
CA ILE A 27 -3.92 -3.74 -8.79
C ILE A 27 -2.45 -4.14 -8.63
N LEU A 28 -1.94 -4.18 -7.41
CA LEU A 28 -0.54 -4.55 -7.12
C LEU A 28 -0.20 -5.96 -7.63
N ARG A 29 -1.10 -6.93 -7.43
CA ARG A 29 -0.93 -8.30 -7.96
C ARG A 29 -0.82 -8.32 -9.49
N ARG A 30 -1.61 -7.50 -10.17
CA ARG A 30 -1.59 -7.40 -11.64
C ARG A 30 -0.35 -6.66 -12.16
N THR A 31 0.17 -5.71 -11.39
CA THR A 31 1.38 -4.96 -11.75
C THR A 31 2.67 -5.70 -11.43
N ILE A 32 2.64 -6.86 -10.76
CA ILE A 32 3.84 -7.65 -10.46
C ILE A 32 4.59 -8.11 -11.73
N ASN A 33 3.87 -8.20 -12.86
CA ASN A 33 4.43 -8.52 -14.17
C ASN A 33 4.96 -7.30 -14.92
N PHE A 34 4.82 -6.10 -14.36
CA PHE A 34 5.43 -4.91 -14.94
C PHE A 34 6.89 -4.89 -14.52
N ASP A 35 7.75 -4.41 -15.42
CA ASP A 35 9.17 -4.19 -15.16
C ASP A 35 9.29 -2.98 -14.21
N MET A 36 8.96 -3.21 -12.93
CA MET A 36 9.13 -2.25 -11.86
C MET A 36 10.64 -2.20 -11.55
N PRO A 37 11.24 -1.01 -11.50
CA PRO A 37 12.61 -0.91 -11.04
C PRO A 37 12.71 -1.52 -9.65
N ALA A 38 13.79 -2.25 -9.39
CA ALA A 38 14.07 -2.75 -8.06
C ALA A 38 14.14 -1.57 -7.09
N LEU A 39 13.52 -1.73 -5.92
CA LEU A 39 13.69 -0.77 -4.82
C LEU A 39 15.17 -0.71 -4.46
N SER A 40 15.65 0.49 -4.16
CA SER A 40 16.98 0.68 -3.60
C SER A 40 17.05 0.11 -2.17
N ASP A 41 18.26 -0.21 -1.72
CA ASP A 41 18.49 -0.68 -0.35
C ASP A 41 17.97 0.33 0.69
N GLU A 42 18.08 1.63 0.42
CA GLU A 42 17.57 2.69 1.30
C GLU A 42 16.04 2.68 1.37
N GLU A 43 15.35 2.53 0.25
CA GLU A 43 13.88 2.41 0.22
C GLU A 43 13.39 1.16 0.95
N LEU A 44 14.14 0.05 0.85
CA LEU A 44 13.84 -1.17 1.59
C LEU A 44 14.03 -1.00 3.09
N VAL A 45 15.11 -0.34 3.52
CA VAL A 45 15.38 -0.05 4.95
C VAL A 45 14.28 0.83 5.54
N LEU A 46 13.91 1.91 4.85
CA LEU A 46 12.85 2.81 5.30
C LEU A 46 11.50 2.09 5.42
N SER A 47 11.16 1.27 4.42
CA SER A 47 9.93 0.47 4.43
C SER A 47 9.90 -0.54 5.58
N ALA A 48 11.04 -1.15 5.90
CA ALA A 48 11.16 -2.07 7.02
C ALA A 48 11.00 -1.35 8.36
N GLU A 49 11.64 -0.19 8.53
CA GLU A 49 11.53 0.63 9.75
C GLU A 49 10.08 1.05 10.04
N GLU A 50 9.37 1.55 9.04
CA GLU A 50 7.95 1.91 9.18
C GLU A 50 7.10 0.71 9.63
N LEU A 51 7.33 -0.46 9.03
CA LEU A 51 6.63 -1.69 9.40
C LEU A 51 6.92 -2.11 10.85
N PHE A 52 8.18 -2.09 11.27
CA PHE A 52 8.56 -2.45 12.63
C PHE A 52 8.00 -1.48 13.68
N LEU A 53 8.03 -0.17 13.42
CA LEU A 53 7.45 0.83 14.33
C LEU A 53 5.94 0.64 14.52
N GLU A 54 5.20 0.32 13.45
CA GLU A 54 3.77 0.04 13.54
C GLU A 54 3.50 -1.27 14.31
N LEU A 55 4.36 -2.28 14.16
CA LEU A 55 4.26 -3.51 14.95
C LEU A 55 4.52 -3.25 16.44
N ASP A 56 5.58 -2.52 16.77
CA ASP A 56 5.89 -2.12 18.15
C ASP A 56 4.74 -1.34 18.80
N ARG A 57 4.09 -0.44 18.03
CA ARG A 57 2.90 0.30 18.50
C ARG A 57 1.76 -0.64 18.86
N ARG A 58 1.47 -1.62 18.00
CA ARG A 58 0.40 -2.61 18.24
C ARG A 58 0.71 -3.50 19.44
N GLU A 59 1.95 -3.96 19.58
CA GLU A 59 2.37 -4.76 20.73
C GLU A 59 2.25 -3.99 22.05
N ALA A 60 2.58 -2.69 22.05
CA ALA A 60 2.42 -1.83 23.21
C ALA A 60 0.94 -1.61 23.61
N GLU A 61 0.04 -1.51 22.62
CA GLU A 61 -1.41 -1.42 22.85
C GLU A 61 -1.99 -2.73 23.41
N ASP A 62 -1.58 -3.86 22.85
CA ASP A 62 -1.99 -5.19 23.31
C ASP A 62 -1.49 -5.48 24.74
N ALA A 63 -0.27 -5.05 25.08
CA ALA A 63 0.29 -5.23 26.43
C ALA A 63 -0.40 -4.39 27.52
N GLN A 64 -1.19 -3.38 27.16
CA GLN A 64 -1.92 -2.51 28.09
C GLN A 64 -3.38 -2.93 28.32
N SER A 65 -3.87 -3.96 27.61
CA SER A 65 -5.24 -4.50 27.69
C SER A 65 -5.35 -5.70 28.63
#